data_AF-A0A3B8STS4-F1
#
_entry.id   AF-A0A3B8STS4-F1
#
_cell.length_a   1.000
_cell.length_b   1.000
_cell.length_c   1.000
_cell.angle_alpha   90.00
_cell.angle_beta   90.00
_cell.angle_gamma   90.00
#
_symmetry.space_group_name_H-M   'P 1'
#
loop_
_entity.id
_entity.type
_entity.pdbx_description
1 polymer ?
#
loop_
_entity_poly.entity_id
_entity_poly.type
_entity_poly.pdbx_seq_one_letter_code
_entity_poly.pdbx_strand_id
1 'polypeptide(L)'
;MTEVTRYQDDKLIGRWLLVCAVTIFGMILLGGITRLTESGLSMVDWQPIMGVVPPLSTADWVYLFEQYKLFPEYQLINTGMSLDEFKQIFWFEYLHRMLGRFIGLLFFFPLM
;
A
#
# COMPACT_ATOMS: atom_id res chain seq x y z
N MET A 1 41.06 17.50 -2.64
CA MET A 1 39.70 17.74 -2.10
C MET A 1 38.60 17.03 -2.92
N THR A 2 38.96 16.10 -3.81
CA THR A 2 38.05 15.41 -4.75
C THR A 2 37.76 13.95 -4.39
N GLU A 3 38.66 13.27 -3.67
CA GLU A 3 38.45 11.86 -3.29
C GLU A 3 37.51 11.68 -2.09
N VAL A 4 37.56 12.58 -1.10
CA VAL A 4 36.69 12.50 0.09
C VAL A 4 35.23 12.72 -0.29
N THR A 5 34.95 13.68 -1.18
CA THR A 5 33.61 13.93 -1.72
C THR A 5 33.10 12.72 -2.50
N ARG A 6 33.91 12.19 -3.43
CA ARG A 6 33.54 10.97 -4.20
C ARG A 6 33.21 9.77 -3.31
N TYR A 7 33.98 9.54 -2.25
CA TYR A 7 33.73 8.45 -1.31
C TYR A 7 32.46 8.66 -0.46
N GLN A 8 32.13 9.90 -0.12
CA GLN A 8 30.88 10.24 0.56
C GLN A 8 29.68 10.02 -0.37
N ASP A 9 29.79 10.41 -1.63
CA ASP A 9 28.76 10.21 -2.66
C ASP A 9 28.50 8.71 -2.89
N ASP A 10 29.55 7.89 -3.01
CA ASP A 10 29.42 6.43 -3.17
C ASP A 10 28.67 5.76 -1.99
N LYS A 11 28.91 6.22 -0.76
CA LYS A 11 28.18 5.74 0.43
C LYS A 11 26.72 6.18 0.44
N LEU A 12 26.43 7.40 0.01
CA LEU A 12 25.07 7.92 -0.07
C LEU A 12 24.27 7.14 -1.13
N ILE A 13 24.86 6.91 -2.30
CA ILE A 13 24.27 6.08 -3.36
C ILE A 13 24.07 4.65 -2.86
N GLY A 14 25.06 4.05 -2.19
CA GLY A 14 24.92 2.70 -1.64
C GLY A 14 23.77 2.58 -0.63
N ARG A 15 23.64 3.56 0.28
CA ARG A 15 22.51 3.62 1.24
C ARG A 15 21.17 3.81 0.54
N TRP A 16 21.13 4.63 -0.50
CA TRP A 16 19.93 4.86 -1.29
C TRP A 16 19.47 3.61 -2.04
N LEU A 17 20.38 2.93 -2.72
CA LEU A 17 20.10 1.65 -3.39
C LEU A 17 19.61 0.60 -2.38
N LEU A 18 20.17 0.57 -1.17
CA LEU A 18 19.69 -0.30 -0.10
C LEU A 18 18.24 0.06 0.32
N VAL A 19 17.92 1.35 0.47
CA VAL A 19 16.55 1.80 0.75
C VAL A 19 15.59 1.38 -0.37
N CYS A 20 15.97 1.57 -1.63
CA CYS A 20 15.18 1.12 -2.78
C CYS A 20 14.94 -0.39 -2.74
N ALA A 21 15.98 -1.18 -2.50
CA ALA A 21 15.90 -2.64 -2.45
C ALA A 21 14.98 -3.12 -1.31
N VAL A 22 15.14 -2.57 -0.10
CA VAL A 22 14.29 -2.90 1.06
C VAL A 22 12.83 -2.53 0.80
N THR A 23 12.59 -1.37 0.18
CA THR A 23 11.22 -0.90 -0.11
C THR A 23 10.54 -1.78 -1.16
N ILE A 24 11.25 -2.16 -2.23
CA ILE A 24 10.75 -3.11 -3.23
C ILE A 24 10.48 -4.48 -2.61
N PHE A 25 11.40 -4.97 -1.76
CA PHE A 25 11.21 -6.25 -1.06
C PHE A 25 9.95 -6.21 -0.17
N GLY A 26 9.75 -5.14 0.60
CA GLY A 26 8.55 -4.92 1.39
C GLY A 26 7.27 -4.92 0.54
N MET A 27 7.32 -4.30 -0.65
CA MET A 27 6.19 -4.27 -1.59
C MET A 27 5.82 -5.66 -2.10
N ILE A 28 6.82 -6.51 -2.39
CA ILE A 28 6.61 -7.89 -2.81
C ILE A 28 5.94 -8.70 -1.68
N LEU A 29 6.44 -8.59 -0.44
CA LEU A 29 5.86 -9.29 0.71
C LEU A 29 4.42 -8.85 0.97
N LEU A 30 4.17 -7.54 1.02
CA LEU A 30 2.86 -6.98 1.28
C LEU A 30 1.87 -7.32 0.16
N GLY A 31 2.31 -7.28 -1.10
CA GLY A 31 1.52 -7.72 -2.25
C GLY A 31 1.18 -9.21 -2.19
N GLY A 32 2.15 -10.04 -1.78
CA GLY A 32 1.93 -11.46 -1.53
C GLY A 32 0.84 -11.69 -0.48
N ILE A 33 0.91 -10.97 0.65
CA ILE A 33 -0.11 -11.05 1.71
C ILE A 33 -1.48 -10.63 1.16
N THR A 34 -1.59 -9.47 0.49
CA THR A 34 -2.88 -9.01 -0.06
C THR A 34 -3.52 -10.02 -1.01
N ARG A 35 -2.69 -10.77 -1.76
CA ARG A 35 -3.18 -11.80 -2.68
C ARG A 35 -3.67 -13.04 -1.94
N LEU A 36 -2.94 -13.46 -0.91
CA LEU A 36 -3.26 -14.63 -0.09
C LEU A 36 -4.46 -14.39 0.83
N THR A 37 -4.65 -13.15 1.31
CA THR A 37 -5.81 -12.75 2.11
C THR A 37 -7.02 -12.33 1.26
N GLU A 38 -6.91 -12.47 -0.07
CA GLU A 38 -7.95 -12.07 -1.03
C GLU A 38 -8.49 -10.66 -0.76
N SER A 39 -7.58 -9.74 -0.41
CA SER A 39 -7.92 -8.37 -0.06
C SER A 39 -7.89 -7.44 -1.27
N GLY A 40 -7.63 -7.95 -2.47
CA GLY A 40 -7.32 -7.13 -3.65
C GLY A 40 -8.51 -6.36 -4.23
N LEU A 41 -9.73 -6.65 -3.79
CA LEU A 41 -10.97 -5.99 -4.24
C LEU A 41 -11.71 -5.29 -3.08
N SER A 42 -11.04 -5.12 -1.93
CA SER A 42 -11.63 -4.47 -0.75
C SER A 42 -11.79 -2.95 -0.92
N MET A 43 -10.96 -2.32 -1.76
CA MET A 43 -10.98 -0.88 -2.06
C MET A 43 -11.54 -0.61 -3.46
N VAL A 44 -12.87 -0.60 -3.52
CA VAL A 44 -13.70 -0.49 -4.73
C VAL A 44 -13.62 0.88 -5.40
N ASP A 45 -13.68 1.96 -4.61
CA ASP A 45 -13.65 3.31 -5.15
C ASP A 45 -12.22 3.74 -5.46
N TRP A 46 -11.88 3.77 -6.76
CA TRP A 46 -10.60 4.28 -7.23
C TRP A 46 -10.58 5.81 -7.22
N GLN A 47 -10.16 6.38 -6.10
CA GLN A 47 -9.95 7.82 -5.93
C GLN A 47 -8.43 8.10 -5.91
N PRO A 48 -7.78 8.44 -7.05
CA PRO A 48 -6.32 8.55 -7.13
C PRO A 48 -5.71 9.65 -6.24
N ILE A 49 -6.47 10.72 -5.96
CA ILE A 49 -6.04 11.85 -5.12
C ILE A 49 -6.71 11.80 -3.74
N MET A 50 -8.02 11.53 -3.67
CA MET A 50 -8.79 11.49 -2.42
C MET A 50 -8.67 10.15 -1.67
N GLY A 51 -8.26 9.07 -2.32
CA GLY A 51 -8.06 7.73 -1.73
C GLY A 51 -6.70 7.56 -1.04
N VAL A 52 -6.06 8.66 -0.67
CA VAL A 52 -4.88 8.70 0.23
C VAL A 52 -5.33 8.82 1.68
N VAL A 53 -6.52 9.37 1.95
CA VAL A 53 -7.04 9.48 3.31
C VAL A 53 -7.86 8.23 3.61
N PRO A 54 -7.50 7.43 4.62
CA PRO A 54 -8.31 6.28 5.03
C PRO A 54 -9.63 6.78 5.66
N PRO A 55 -10.66 5.93 5.74
CA PRO A 55 -11.94 6.31 6.33
C PRO A 55 -11.73 6.73 7.79
N LEU A 56 -12.15 7.96 8.12
CA LEU A 56 -11.88 8.57 9.43
C LEU A 56 -13.03 8.37 10.41
N SER A 57 -14.25 8.18 9.91
CA SER A 57 -15.44 7.99 10.73
C SER A 57 -16.00 6.57 10.64
N THR A 58 -16.71 6.14 11.69
CA THR A 58 -17.44 4.86 11.67
C THR A 58 -18.48 4.80 10.56
N ALA A 59 -19.11 5.93 10.23
CA ALA A 59 -20.09 6.01 9.15
C ALA A 59 -19.46 5.70 7.78
N ASP A 60 -18.25 6.23 7.52
CA ASP A 60 -17.52 5.96 6.28
C ASP A 60 -17.13 4.49 6.16
N TRP A 61 -16.70 3.87 7.26
CA TRP A 61 -16.39 2.44 7.31
C TRP A 61 -17.61 1.57 7.01
N VAL A 62 -18.76 1.90 7.60
CA VAL A 62 -20.01 1.19 7.33
C VAL A 62 -20.43 1.38 5.87
N TYR A 63 -20.33 2.61 5.34
CA TYR A 63 -20.65 2.88 3.94
C TYR A 63 -19.81 2.05 2.98
N LEU A 64 -18.48 2.04 3.16
CA LEU A 64 -17.57 1.24 2.33
C LEU A 64 -17.82 -0.27 2.48
N PHE A 65 -18.13 -0.73 3.68
CA PHE A 65 -18.45 -2.13 3.91
C PHE A 65 -19.75 -2.53 3.21
N GLU A 66 -20.80 -1.69 3.27
CA GLU A 66 -22.03 -1.92 2.52
C GLU A 66 -21.79 -1.93 1.00
N GLN A 67 -20.89 -1.09 0.48
CA GLN A 67 -20.47 -1.19 -0.92
C GLN A 67 -19.75 -2.50 -1.20
N TYR A 68 -18.82 -2.93 -0.34
CA TYR A 68 -18.10 -4.19 -0.49
C TYR A 68 -19.04 -5.41 -0.53
N LYS A 69 -20.13 -5.40 0.23
CA LYS A 69 -21.15 -6.46 0.22
C LYS A 69 -21.80 -6.69 -1.14
N LEU A 70 -21.82 -5.67 -2.00
CA LEU A 70 -22.37 -5.76 -3.36
C LEU A 70 -21.44 -6.52 -4.32
N PHE A 71 -20.19 -6.76 -3.93
CA PHE A 71 -19.21 -7.43 -4.78
C PHE A 71 -19.32 -8.96 -4.72
N PRO A 72 -19.03 -9.66 -5.84
CA PRO A 72 -19.00 -11.12 -5.87
C PRO A 72 -18.05 -11.74 -4.84
N GLU A 73 -16.92 -11.09 -4.53
CA GLU A 73 -15.96 -11.59 -3.55
C GLU A 73 -16.57 -11.70 -2.15
N TYR A 74 -17.34 -10.69 -1.72
CA TYR A 74 -18.11 -10.78 -0.48
C TYR A 74 -19.18 -11.88 -0.56
N GLN A 75 -19.89 -11.99 -1.68
CA GLN A 75 -21.00 -12.93 -1.85
C GLN A 75 -20.57 -14.40 -2.00
N LEU A 76 -19.35 -14.66 -2.45
CA LEU A 76 -18.85 -16.00 -2.74
C LEU A 76 -17.85 -16.49 -1.70
N ILE A 77 -17.06 -15.59 -1.12
CA ILE A 77 -15.91 -15.95 -0.27
C ILE A 77 -16.09 -15.38 1.13
N ASN A 78 -16.33 -14.08 1.26
CA ASN A 78 -16.38 -13.37 2.54
C ASN A 78 -17.79 -13.20 3.11
N THR A 79 -18.69 -14.17 2.84
CA THR A 79 -20.08 -14.07 3.28
C THR A 79 -20.20 -14.12 4.79
N GLY A 80 -20.91 -13.14 5.37
CA GLY A 80 -21.08 -13.04 6.82
C GLY A 80 -19.87 -12.45 7.55
N MET A 81 -18.88 -11.93 6.82
CA MET A 81 -17.75 -11.19 7.37
C MET A 81 -18.23 -10.02 8.23
N SER A 82 -17.53 -9.76 9.33
CA SER A 82 -17.76 -8.63 10.21
C SER A 82 -17.10 -7.35 9.68
N LEU A 83 -17.54 -6.19 10.19
CA LEU A 83 -16.92 -4.90 9.84
C LEU A 83 -15.43 -4.85 10.23
N ASP A 84 -15.02 -5.52 11.31
CA ASP A 84 -13.63 -5.49 11.75
C ASP A 84 -12.71 -6.37 10.90
N GLU A 85 -13.21 -7.52 10.41
CA GLU A 85 -12.52 -8.33 9.39
C GLU A 85 -12.38 -7.56 8.07
N PHE A 86 -13.44 -6.84 7.65
CA PHE A 86 -13.37 -5.96 6.48
C PHE A 86 -12.29 -4.89 6.62
N LYS A 87 -12.18 -4.25 7.79
CA LYS A 87 -11.11 -3.26 8.05
C LYS A 87 -9.72 -3.89 7.89
N GLN A 88 -9.51 -5.13 8.32
CA GLN A 88 -8.21 -5.80 8.19
C GLN A 88 -7.81 -5.97 6.72
N ILE A 89 -8.69 -6.53 5.89
CA ILE A 89 -8.41 -6.69 4.46
C ILE A 89 -8.22 -5.33 3.77
N PHE A 90 -9.02 -4.33 4.13
CA PHE A 90 -8.90 -2.97 3.62
C PHE A 90 -7.53 -2.36 3.95
N TRP A 91 -7.02 -2.55 5.16
CA TRP A 91 -5.71 -2.04 5.56
C TRP A 91 -4.57 -2.67 4.78
N PHE A 92 -4.62 -3.97 4.49
CA PHE A 92 -3.60 -4.61 3.65
C PHE A 92 -3.57 -4.01 2.25
N GLU A 93 -4.73 -3.87 1.62
CA GLU A 93 -4.81 -3.28 0.28
C GLU A 93 -4.39 -1.80 0.29
N TYR A 94 -4.86 -1.03 1.27
CA TYR A 94 -4.49 0.37 1.43
C TYR A 94 -2.98 0.55 1.62
N LEU A 95 -2.36 -0.21 2.53
CA LEU A 95 -0.91 -0.16 2.76
C LEU A 95 -0.14 -0.57 1.50
N HIS A 96 -0.61 -1.58 0.77
CA HIS A 96 0.01 -2.01 -0.48
C HIS A 96 -0.03 -0.89 -1.53
N ARG A 97 -1.19 -0.24 -1.71
CA ARG A 97 -1.35 0.92 -2.62
C ARG A 97 -0.49 2.11 -2.18
N MET A 98 -0.43 2.40 -0.89
CA MET A 98 0.38 3.51 -0.35
C MET A 98 1.88 3.26 -0.50
N LEU A 99 2.34 2.04 -0.27
CA LEU A 99 3.74 1.66 -0.48
C LEU A 99 4.13 1.77 -1.96
N GLY A 100 3.25 1.34 -2.88
CA GLY A 100 3.44 1.54 -4.31
C GLY A 100 3.58 3.03 -4.70
N ARG A 101 2.74 3.90 -4.14
CA ARG A 101 2.85 5.36 -4.33
C ARG A 101 4.17 5.91 -3.78
N PHE A 102 4.57 5.47 -2.58
CA PHE A 102 5.83 5.87 -1.97
C PHE A 102 7.04 5.45 -2.83
N ILE A 103 7.03 4.24 -3.39
CA ILE A 103 8.06 3.80 -4.34
C ILE A 103 8.06 4.70 -5.58
N GLY A 104 6.89 5.02 -6.14
CA GLY A 104 6.79 5.96 -7.25
C GLY A 104 7.47 7.29 -6.96
N LEU A 105 7.24 7.86 -5.78
CA LEU A 105 7.90 9.10 -5.33
C LEU A 105 9.40 8.91 -5.09
N LEU A 106 9.80 7.79 -4.50
CA LEU A 106 11.21 7.43 -4.24
C LEU A 106 12.00 7.44 -5.57
N PHE A 107 11.43 6.87 -6.63
CA PHE A 107 12.07 6.83 -7.95
C PHE A 107 11.89 8.11 -8.78
N PHE A 108 10.84 8.91 -8.52
CA PHE A 108 10.59 10.17 -9.22
C PHE A 108 11.43 11.34 -8.67
N PHE A 109 11.70 11.32 -7.37
CA PHE A 109 12.71 12.16 -6.72
C PHE A 109 13.89 11.29 -6.30
N PRO A 110 14.59 10.65 -7.26
CA PRO A 110 15.79 9.91 -6.92
C PRO A 110 16.80 10.91 -6.37
N LEU A 111 17.59 10.46 -5.40
CA LEU A 111 18.67 11.20 -4.77
C LEU A 111 19.31 12.19 -5.77
N MET A 112 18.97 13.49 -5.63
CA MET A 112 19.74 14.59 -6.20
C MET A 112 21.02 14.76 -5.39
#